data_AF-A0A929AC52-F1
#
_entry.id   AF-A0A929AC52-F1
#
_cell.length_a   1.000
_cell.length_b   1.000
_cell.length_c   1.000
_cell.angle_alpha   90.00
_cell.angle_beta   90.00
_cell.angle_gamma   90.00
#
_symmetry.space_group_name_H-M   'P 1'
#
loop_
_entity.id
_entity.type
_entity.pdbx_description
1 polymer ?
#
loop_
_entity_poly.entity_id
_entity_poly.type
_entity_poly.pdbx_seq_one_letter_code
_entity_poly.pdbx_strand_id
1 'polypeptide(L)' 'MARAIFYFQTIYPNRADDFFKSQQTTLCKWVEADPADAGEIERSRKIASTEQGNENPFVLDKTLPQRTYCN' A
#
# COMPACT_ATOMS: atom_id res chain seq x y z
N MET A 1 -3.69 -6.92 1.64
CA MET A 1 -2.29 -7.04 2.15
C MET A 1 -1.26 -6.22 1.35
N ALA A 2 -1.23 -6.33 0.01
CA ALA A 2 -0.23 -5.65 -0.83
C ALA A 2 -0.14 -4.13 -0.60
N ARG A 3 -1.27 -3.44 -0.41
CA ARG A 3 -1.35 -1.99 -0.13
C ARG A 3 -0.55 -1.55 1.09
N ALA A 4 -0.45 -2.38 2.12
CA ALA A 4 0.32 -2.05 3.31
C ALA A 4 1.83 -2.08 3.03
N ILE A 5 2.29 -2.99 2.16
CA ILE A 5 3.70 -3.10 1.79
C ILE A 5 4.10 -1.96 0.84
N PHE A 6 3.25 -1.60 -0.13
CA PHE A 6 3.46 -0.40 -0.95
C PHE A 6 3.56 0.86 -0.09
N TYR A 7 2.64 1.03 0.87
CA TYR A 7 2.69 2.14 1.81
C TYR A 7 3.97 2.16 2.64
N PHE A 8 4.38 1.01 3.20
CA PHE A 8 5.62 0.91 3.96
C PHE A 8 6.83 1.31 3.11
N GLN A 9 6.92 0.83 1.86
CA GLN A 9 8.00 1.21 0.95
C GLN A 9 7.97 2.71 0.64
N THR A 10 6.80 3.32 0.46
CA THR A 10 6.68 4.76 0.17
C THR A 10 7.10 5.63 1.38
N ILE A 11 6.71 5.25 2.60
CA ILE A 11 7.03 6.03 3.81
C ILE A 11 8.47 5.77 4.28
N TYR A 12 9.00 4.57 4.04
CA TYR A 12 10.32 4.15 4.52
C TYR A 12 11.20 3.53 3.41
N PRO A 13 11.52 4.29 2.33
CA PRO A 13 12.14 3.80 1.10
C PRO A 13 13.63 3.42 1.21
N ASN A 14 14.15 3.20 2.42
CA ASN A 14 15.53 2.73 2.65
C ASN A 14 15.60 1.65 3.73
N ARG A 15 14.45 1.15 4.22
CA ARG A 15 14.40 0.17 5.32
C ARG A 15 14.26 -1.26 4.84
N ALA A 16 13.74 -1.48 3.64
CA ALA A 16 13.42 -2.82 3.14
C ALA A 16 13.47 -2.92 1.60
N ASP A 17 14.28 -2.11 0.93
CA ASP A 17 14.26 -1.98 -0.53
C ASP A 17 14.44 -3.28 -1.29
N ASP A 18 15.45 -4.07 -0.93
CA ASP A 18 15.74 -5.34 -1.62
C ASP A 18 14.62 -6.36 -1.34
N PHE A 19 14.06 -6.34 -0.13
CA PHE A 19 12.90 -7.14 0.22
C PHE A 19 11.67 -6.71 -0.60
N PHE A 20 11.41 -5.42 -0.79
CA PHE A 20 10.32 -4.91 -1.61
C PHE A 20 10.52 -5.28 -3.09
N LYS A 21 11.71 -5.01 -3.65
CA LYS A 21 12.04 -5.30 -5.06
C LYS A 21 11.87 -6.79 -5.38
N SER A 22 12.32 -7.68 -4.49
CA SER A 22 12.22 -9.13 -4.70
C SER A 22 10.78 -9.66 -4.80
N GLN A 23 9.79 -8.94 -4.25
CA GLN A 23 8.37 -9.34 -4.25
C GLN A 23 7.48 -8.42 -5.10
N GLN A 24 8.02 -7.34 -5.67
CA GLN A 24 7.27 -6.26 -6.33
C GLN A 24 6.28 -6.81 -7.38
N THR A 25 6.74 -7.70 -8.27
CA THR A 25 5.90 -8.31 -9.30
C THR A 25 4.72 -9.08 -8.70
N THR A 26 4.93 -9.80 -7.59
CA THR A 26 3.85 -10.53 -6.90
C THR A 26 2.87 -9.56 -6.25
N LEU A 27 3.36 -8.51 -5.60
CA LEU A 27 2.52 -7.49 -4.98
C LEU A 27 1.66 -6.74 -6.01
N CYS A 28 2.22 -6.45 -7.20
CA CYS A 28 1.48 -5.86 -8.31
C CYS A 28 0.31 -6.74 -8.76
N LYS A 29 0.51 -8.05 -8.88
CA LYS A 29 -0.58 -8.98 -9.19
C LYS A 29 -1.63 -9.05 -8.07
N TRP A 30 -1.18 -9.05 -6.82
CA TRP A 30 -2.09 -9.12 -5.68
C TRP A 30 -2.97 -7.90 -5.55
N VAL A 31 -2.41 -6.69 -5.71
CA VAL A 31 -3.20 -5.47 -5.56
C VAL A 31 -4.23 -5.28 -6.68
N GLU A 32 -3.97 -5.85 -7.86
CA GLU A 32 -4.95 -5.91 -8.96
C GLU A 32 -6.07 -6.92 -8.68
N ALA A 33 -5.73 -8.08 -8.13
CA ALA A 33 -6.69 -9.17 -7.86
C ALA A 33 -7.53 -8.97 -6.58
N ASP A 34 -7.04 -8.19 -5.61
CA ASP A 34 -7.66 -7.98 -4.30
C ASP A 34 -7.91 -6.47 -4.07
N PRO A 35 -9.04 -5.89 -4.51
CA PRO A 35 -9.38 -4.49 -4.22
C PRO A 35 -9.55 -4.22 -2.73
N ALA A 36 -9.38 -2.97 -2.29
CA ALA A 36 -9.64 -2.60 -0.90
C ALA A 36 -11.14 -2.72 -0.56
N ASP A 37 -11.44 -3.30 0.60
CA ASP A 37 -12.80 -3.37 1.13
C ASP A 37 -13.09 -2.22 2.12
N ALA A 38 -14.37 -2.08 2.51
CA ALA A 38 -14.81 -1.04 3.43
C ALA A 38 -14.13 -1.12 4.81
N GLY A 39 -13.78 -2.33 5.27
CA GLY A 39 -13.08 -2.53 6.54
C GLY A 39 -11.64 -2.03 6.48
N GLU A 40 -10.96 -2.23 5.36
CA GLU A 40 -9.61 -1.71 5.13
C GLU A 40 -9.58 -0.19 5.05
N ILE A 41 -10.56 0.41 4.37
CA ILE A 41 -10.73 1.88 4.29
C ILE A 41 -10.96 2.45 5.70
N GLU A 42 -11.91 1.88 6.45
CA GLU A 42 -12.22 2.39 7.79
C GLU A 42 -11.05 2.23 8.76
N ARG A 43 -10.33 1.10 8.67
CA ARG A 43 -9.10 0.89 9.46
C ARG A 43 -8.02 1.92 9.10
N SER A 44 -7.81 2.22 7.82
CA SER A 44 -6.86 3.25 7.37
C SER A 44 -7.21 4.62 7.97
N ARG A 45 -8.49 5.01 7.86
CA ARG A 45 -9.00 6.26 8.43
C ARG A 45 -8.80 6.33 9.94
N LYS A 46 -9.13 5.27 10.66
CA LYS A 46 -8.97 5.20 12.12
C LYS A 46 -7.51 5.40 12.53
N ILE A 47 -6.58 4.66 11.92
CA ILE A 47 -5.14 4.77 12.23
C ILE A 47 -4.62 6.18 11.92
N ALA A 48 -5.06 6.79 10.81
CA ALA A 48 -4.73 8.17 10.49
C ALA A 48 -5.20 9.14 11.58
N SER A 49 -6.41 8.94 12.11
CA SER A 49 -6.99 9.83 13.13
C SER A 49 -6.41 9.67 14.54
N THR A 50 -5.86 8.50 14.90
CA THR A 50 -5.40 8.23 16.27
C THR A 50 -3.89 8.14 16.43
N GLU A 51 -3.15 7.61 15.44
CA GLU A 51 -1.73 7.27 15.62
C GLU A 51 -0.81 8.02 14.64
N GLN A 52 -1.11 8.00 13.33
CA GLN A 52 -0.11 8.28 12.30
C GLN A 52 -0.31 9.63 11.59
N GLY A 53 -1.52 10.19 11.63
CA GLY A 53 -1.84 11.48 11.01
C GLY A 53 -2.13 11.43 9.50
N ASN A 54 -1.96 10.27 8.85
CA ASN A 54 -2.18 10.11 7.42
C ASN A 54 -2.80 8.74 7.06
N GLU A 55 -3.71 8.74 6.08
CA GLU A 55 -4.30 7.51 5.54
C GLU A 55 -3.35 6.82 4.56
N ASN A 56 -3.51 5.51 4.37
CA ASN A 56 -2.78 4.77 3.35
C ASN A 56 -3.34 5.12 1.95
N PRO A 57 -2.58 5.83 1.09
CA PRO A 57 -3.07 6.28 -0.21
C PRO A 57 -3.33 5.12 -1.18
N PHE A 58 -2.68 3.96 -0.99
CA PHE A 58 -2.91 2.76 -1.80
C PHE A 58 -4.24 2.07 -1.47
N VAL A 59 -4.84 2.39 -0.31
CA VAL A 59 -6.22 1.99 0.04
C VAL A 59 -7.24 2.92 -0.61
N LEU A 60 -6.92 4.21 -0.72
CA LEU A 60 -7.82 5.23 -1.25
C LEU A 60 -7.84 5.31 -2.78
N ASP A 61 -6.70 5.06 -3.44
CA ASP A 61 -6.57 5.08 -4.89
C ASP A 61 -6.04 3.73 -5.39
N LYS A 62 -6.94 2.92 -5.95
CA LYS A 62 -6.60 1.62 -6.53
C LYS A 62 -5.65 1.70 -7.74
N THR A 63 -5.52 2.87 -8.37
CA THR A 63 -4.64 3.06 -9.54
C THR A 63 -3.22 3.44 -9.14
N LEU A 64 -3.02 3.84 -7.88
CA LEU A 64 -1.73 4.33 -7.40
C LEU A 64 -0.60 3.31 -7.54
N PRO A 65 -0.76 2.00 -7.22
CA PRO A 65 0.30 1.02 -7.43
C PRO A 65 0.80 0.98 -8.88
N GLN A 66 -0.10 1.10 -9.86
CA GLN A 66 0.26 1.11 -11.27
C GLN A 66 1.05 2.35 -11.65
N ARG A 67 0.64 3.52 -11.14
CA ARG A 67 1.28 4.80 -11.43
C ARG A 67 2.68 4.94 -10.81
N THR A 68 2.99 4.18 -9.76
CA THR A 68 4.25 4.33 -9.01
C THR A 68 5.18 3.14 -9.10
N TYR A 69 4.67 1.90 -9.08
CA TYR A 69 5.48 0.70 -8.87
C TYR A 69 5.25 -0.43 -9.90
N CYS A 70 4.12 -0.47 -10.59
CA CYS A 70 3.73 -1.63 -11.41
C CYS A 70 3.72 -1.36 -12.93
N ASN A 71 4.31 -0.23 -13.37
CA ASN A 71 4.53 0.13 -14.77
C ASN A 71 5.94 -0.22 -15.27
#